data_AF-C0VLS7-F1
#
_entry.id   AF-C0VLS7-F1
#
_cell.length_a   1.000
_cell.length_b   1.000
_cell.length_c   1.000
_cell.angle_alpha   90.00
_cell.angle_beta   90.00
_cell.angle_gamma   90.00
#
_symmetry.space_group_name_H-M   'P 1'
#
loop_
_entity.id
_entity.type
_entity.pdbx_description
1 polymer ?
#
loop_
_entity_poly.entity_id
_entity_poly.type
_entity_poly.pdbx_seq_one_letter_code
_entity_poly.pdbx_strand_id
1 'polypeptide(L)'
;MQSSLNNQKHHSFNRSVLAHSEVTPVKKNRALGTITKSCSTVDSKEKIFDKNKAREYRKVTTQLKERAGEILYKPNEKKQHRVCACGKCRIDGTAPVGIKYNATKEVAHYTNLQWCGSVWLCPDCSYKITQERKKELSDAMKTCRDKRFHVAMLTLTVPHYLGDDLRTLLKKMSKAKHALWTNRDSRTYFSENFPMVGHITATEVKYSDNNGWHPHFHILIFMENQYQDEDIDLIQDELYELWADKCVKVGLGKPSKAHGLDLKIGSKDDVLADYISKWGLAEEMTQGHQKIGKRNRQSLTVWEVLELASMEASTKDKYSHLFSVYAKAFKGRRQLFWSKGLKELLKVKDKSDEELVNEEAEDLQDEVYENMLNLGEQDWWTICFHRMRVEFLELIELDILRNGIDTDFRVAKDFLWNLKHPLDSCFGGQGGDFPLAKGTI
;
A
#
# COMPACT_ATOMS: atom_id res chain seq x y z
N MET A 1 -73.41 -36.07 -45.39
CA MET A 1 -73.42 -37.21 -44.44
C MET A 1 -71.98 -37.53 -44.08
N GLN A 2 -71.68 -37.53 -42.77
CA GLN A 2 -70.56 -38.11 -41.99
C GLN A 2 -69.30 -38.63 -42.73
N SER A 3 -68.07 -38.46 -42.25
CA SER A 3 -67.59 -38.07 -40.90
C SER A 3 -66.06 -37.95 -40.86
N SER A 4 -65.58 -37.27 -39.80
CA SER A 4 -64.38 -37.56 -38.96
C SER A 4 -62.97 -37.41 -39.56
N LEU A 5 -61.95 -36.92 -38.85
CA LEU A 5 -61.76 -36.45 -37.47
C LEU A 5 -60.43 -35.66 -37.39
N ASN A 6 -60.36 -34.76 -36.40
CA ASN A 6 -59.31 -33.79 -36.11
C ASN A 6 -57.92 -34.36 -35.79
N ASN A 7 -56.88 -33.59 -36.14
CA ASN A 7 -55.46 -33.86 -35.85
C ASN A 7 -54.87 -32.69 -35.01
N GLN A 8 -54.42 -32.96 -33.78
CA GLN A 8 -53.64 -32.03 -32.95
C GLN A 8 -52.22 -32.59 -32.76
N LYS A 9 -51.22 -31.74 -33.00
CA LYS A 9 -49.78 -32.06 -32.98
C LYS A 9 -49.23 -32.21 -31.56
N HIS A 10 -48.57 -33.34 -31.29
CA HIS A 10 -47.68 -33.56 -30.16
C HIS A 10 -46.22 -33.26 -30.55
N HIS A 11 -45.48 -32.56 -29.68
CA HIS A 11 -44.02 -32.47 -29.73
C HIS A 11 -43.40 -33.69 -29.02
N SER A 12 -42.43 -34.31 -29.68
CA SER A 12 -41.81 -35.59 -29.32
C SER A 12 -40.63 -35.44 -28.34
N PHE A 13 -40.59 -36.36 -27.38
CA PHE A 13 -39.42 -36.77 -26.61
C PHE A 13 -38.49 -37.64 -27.47
N ASN A 14 -37.18 -37.59 -27.23
CA ASN A 14 -36.27 -38.68 -27.59
C ASN A 14 -35.24 -38.94 -26.48
N ARG A 15 -34.90 -40.22 -26.34
CA ARG A 15 -34.32 -40.90 -25.19
C ARG A 15 -32.87 -41.32 -25.49
N SER A 16 -31.99 -41.16 -24.49
CA SER A 16 -30.79 -41.95 -24.12
C SER A 16 -29.79 -42.46 -25.18
N VAL A 17 -28.50 -42.14 -24.95
CA VAL A 17 -27.37 -43.09 -25.07
C VAL A 17 -26.35 -42.81 -23.95
N LEU A 18 -26.02 -43.84 -23.17
CA LEU A 18 -24.96 -43.90 -22.16
C LEU A 18 -23.59 -44.12 -22.84
N ALA A 19 -22.57 -43.38 -22.41
CA ALA A 19 -21.17 -43.77 -22.60
C ALA A 19 -20.36 -43.37 -21.36
N HIS A 20 -19.86 -44.36 -20.64
CA HIS A 20 -18.84 -44.21 -19.62
C HIS A 20 -17.54 -43.75 -20.27
N SER A 21 -16.87 -42.73 -19.70
CA SER A 21 -15.45 -42.50 -19.91
C SER A 21 -14.80 -42.05 -18.61
N GLU A 22 -13.62 -42.61 -18.37
CA GLU A 22 -12.87 -42.63 -17.11
C GLU A 22 -12.46 -41.22 -16.68
N VAL A 23 -12.78 -40.85 -15.43
CA VAL A 23 -12.27 -39.64 -14.79
C VAL A 23 -10.83 -39.92 -14.37
N THR A 24 -9.88 -39.43 -15.15
CA THR A 24 -8.48 -39.30 -14.74
C THR A 24 -8.36 -38.21 -13.67
N PRO A 25 -7.61 -38.43 -12.56
CA PRO A 25 -7.45 -37.44 -11.53
C PRO A 25 -6.55 -36.31 -12.04
N VAL A 26 -7.11 -35.12 -12.18
CA VAL A 26 -6.37 -33.91 -12.53
C VAL A 26 -5.39 -33.60 -11.39
N LYS A 27 -4.09 -33.75 -11.68
CA LYS A 27 -2.99 -33.27 -10.85
C LYS A 27 -3.23 -31.78 -10.51
N LYS A 28 -3.23 -31.50 -9.21
CA LYS A 28 -3.47 -30.19 -8.60
C LYS A 28 -2.27 -29.27 -8.83
N ASN A 29 -2.09 -28.75 -10.04
CA ASN A 29 -1.17 -27.62 -10.25
C ASN A 29 -1.85 -26.34 -9.76
N ARG A 30 -1.64 -25.99 -8.48
CA ARG A 30 -1.95 -24.65 -7.94
C ARG A 30 -1.16 -23.63 -8.78
N ALA A 31 -1.81 -23.03 -9.77
CA ALA A 31 -1.23 -21.95 -10.55
C ALA A 31 -0.91 -20.78 -9.61
N LEU A 32 0.39 -20.49 -9.46
CA LEU A 32 0.89 -19.29 -8.82
C LEU A 32 0.22 -18.09 -9.46
N GLY A 33 -0.42 -17.24 -8.64
CA GLY A 33 -0.95 -15.97 -9.10
C GLY A 33 0.13 -15.18 -9.84
N THR A 34 -0.26 -14.41 -10.85
CA THR A 34 0.66 -13.72 -11.77
C THR A 34 1.64 -12.76 -11.07
N ILE A 35 1.34 -12.36 -9.84
CA ILE A 35 2.17 -11.51 -8.97
C ILE A 35 3.40 -12.26 -8.42
N THR A 36 3.26 -13.56 -8.17
CA THR A 36 4.33 -14.38 -7.56
C THR A 36 5.51 -14.62 -8.52
N LYS A 37 5.29 -14.60 -9.83
CA LYS A 37 6.36 -14.83 -10.83
C LYS A 37 7.34 -13.68 -10.99
N SER A 38 7.01 -12.47 -10.54
CA SER A 38 7.92 -11.32 -10.64
C SER A 38 8.85 -11.15 -9.44
N CYS A 39 8.67 -11.94 -8.37
CA CYS A 39 9.45 -11.80 -7.13
C CYS A 39 10.46 -12.93 -6.90
N SER A 40 10.51 -13.96 -7.75
CA SER A 40 11.37 -15.15 -7.57
C SER A 40 12.84 -14.93 -7.93
N THR A 41 13.31 -13.68 -8.01
CA THR A 41 14.74 -13.36 -8.09
C THR A 41 15.01 -12.19 -7.16
N VAL A 42 15.24 -12.49 -5.88
CA VAL A 42 16.02 -11.60 -5.01
C VAL A 42 17.50 -11.83 -5.37
N ASP A 43 17.82 -11.64 -6.65
CA ASP A 43 19.20 -11.41 -7.03
C ASP A 43 19.53 -9.99 -6.55
N SER A 44 20.53 -9.89 -5.70
CA SER A 44 21.25 -8.66 -5.35
C SER A 44 21.98 -8.09 -6.56
N LYS A 45 21.29 -7.90 -7.68
CA LYS A 45 21.73 -6.99 -8.73
C LYS A 45 21.38 -5.60 -8.22
N GLU A 46 22.40 -4.79 -7.97
CA GLU A 46 22.24 -3.34 -7.77
C GLU A 46 21.23 -2.85 -8.80
N LYS A 47 20.03 -2.47 -8.34
CA LYS A 47 19.05 -1.84 -9.22
C LYS A 47 19.68 -0.52 -9.63
N ILE A 48 20.19 -0.46 -10.86
CA ILE A 48 20.64 0.77 -11.49
C ILE A 48 19.54 1.81 -11.28
N PHE A 49 19.89 2.91 -10.64
CA PHE A 49 18.96 4.00 -10.39
C PHE A 49 18.47 4.55 -11.74
N ASP A 50 17.15 4.60 -11.91
CA ASP A 50 16.52 5.12 -13.12
C ASP A 50 15.88 6.47 -12.81
N LYS A 51 16.58 7.54 -13.18
CA LYS A 51 16.14 8.93 -12.93
C LYS A 51 14.78 9.24 -13.54
N ASN A 52 14.45 8.67 -14.69
CA ASN A 52 13.17 8.93 -15.36
C ASN A 52 12.03 8.29 -14.57
N LYS A 53 12.21 7.05 -14.11
CA LYS A 53 11.25 6.42 -13.19
C LYS A 53 11.13 7.17 -11.87
N ALA A 54 12.23 7.69 -11.32
CA ALA A 54 12.19 8.47 -10.09
C ALA A 54 11.39 9.78 -10.26
N ARG A 55 11.56 10.49 -11.38
CA ARG A 55 10.79 11.70 -11.73
C ARG A 55 9.31 11.40 -11.94
N GLU A 56 9.00 10.35 -12.72
CA GLU A 56 7.62 9.90 -12.95
C GLU A 56 6.94 9.53 -11.62
N TYR A 57 7.65 8.78 -10.78
CA TYR A 57 7.17 8.42 -9.45
C TYR A 57 6.91 9.66 -8.58
N ARG A 58 7.84 10.62 -8.52
CA ARG A 58 7.67 11.90 -7.81
C ARG A 58 6.42 12.64 -8.28
N LYS A 59 6.18 12.67 -9.59
CA LYS A 59 5.00 13.33 -10.18
C LYS A 59 3.70 12.69 -9.69
N VAL A 60 3.55 11.38 -9.89
CA VAL A 60 2.30 10.70 -9.54
C VAL A 60 2.07 10.69 -8.04
N THR A 61 3.08 10.40 -7.24
CA THR A 61 2.93 10.40 -5.78
C THR A 61 2.58 11.78 -5.22
N THR A 62 3.17 12.86 -5.76
CA THR A 62 2.80 14.22 -5.37
C THR A 62 1.34 14.54 -5.73
N GLN A 63 0.88 14.16 -6.92
CA GLN A 63 -0.50 14.33 -7.36
C GLN A 63 -1.48 13.57 -6.46
N LEU A 64 -1.19 12.28 -6.19
CA LEU A 64 -2.02 11.45 -5.32
C LEU A 64 -2.04 11.97 -3.88
N LYS A 65 -0.90 12.47 -3.37
CA LYS A 65 -0.82 13.09 -2.04
C LYS A 65 -1.67 14.36 -1.96
N GLU A 66 -1.64 15.21 -2.98
CA GLU A 66 -2.53 16.37 -3.06
C GLU A 66 -4.00 15.94 -3.03
N ARG A 67 -4.38 14.97 -3.86
CA ARG A 67 -5.75 14.45 -3.90
C ARG A 67 -6.20 13.87 -2.56
N ALA A 68 -5.34 13.09 -1.89
CA ALA A 68 -5.61 12.59 -0.54
C ALA A 68 -5.81 13.73 0.47
N GLY A 69 -5.02 14.79 0.36
CA GLY A 69 -5.16 16.02 1.14
C GLY A 69 -6.51 16.70 0.92
N GLU A 70 -6.95 16.86 -0.33
CA GLU A 70 -8.26 17.44 -0.67
C GLU A 70 -9.43 16.61 -0.12
N ILE A 71 -9.39 15.29 -0.31
CA ILE A 71 -10.46 14.39 0.12
C ILE A 71 -10.62 14.43 1.65
N LEU A 72 -9.50 14.49 2.38
CA LEU A 72 -9.48 14.46 3.84
C LEU A 72 -9.49 15.85 4.47
N TYR A 73 -9.46 16.92 3.66
CA TYR A 73 -9.60 18.27 4.13
C TYR A 73 -11.01 18.51 4.63
N LYS A 74 -11.11 19.18 5.78
CA LYS A 74 -12.39 19.50 6.39
C LYS A 74 -12.51 21.00 6.59
N PRO A 75 -13.38 21.68 5.83
CA PRO A 75 -13.60 23.11 6.01
C PRO A 75 -13.93 23.45 7.46
N ASN A 76 -13.38 24.56 7.95
CA ASN A 76 -13.65 25.12 9.28
C ASN A 76 -13.18 24.29 10.49
N GLU A 77 -12.50 23.16 10.29
CA GLU A 77 -11.82 22.45 11.38
C GLU A 77 -10.40 23.00 11.59
N LYS A 78 -10.05 23.36 12.83
CA LYS A 78 -8.67 23.79 13.16
C LYS A 78 -7.65 22.65 13.03
N LYS A 79 -8.08 21.42 13.29
CA LYS A 79 -7.21 20.22 13.24
C LYS A 79 -7.51 19.42 11.98
N GLN A 80 -6.67 19.59 10.97
CA GLN A 80 -6.75 18.85 9.72
C GLN A 80 -6.11 17.46 9.83
N HIS A 81 -6.41 16.58 8.87
CA HIS A 81 -5.67 15.33 8.74
C HIS A 81 -4.19 15.63 8.39
N ARG A 82 -3.24 14.91 8.98
CA ARG A 82 -1.79 15.19 8.81
C ARG A 82 -1.33 15.17 7.35
N VAL A 83 -2.00 14.40 6.48
CA VAL A 83 -1.68 14.36 5.05
C VAL A 83 -1.89 15.70 4.35
N CYS A 84 -2.84 16.53 4.82
CA CYS A 84 -3.13 17.84 4.23
C CYS A 84 -1.92 18.79 4.29
N ALA A 85 -1.04 18.61 5.29
CA ALA A 85 0.17 19.40 5.51
C ALA A 85 1.46 18.72 5.01
N CYS A 86 1.37 17.48 4.53
CA CYS A 86 2.54 16.65 4.21
C CYS A 86 3.36 17.22 3.05
N GLY A 87 4.63 17.53 3.32
CA GLY A 87 5.53 18.17 2.38
C GLY A 87 5.11 19.60 2.03
N LYS A 88 4.43 20.31 2.95
CA LYS A 88 4.00 21.72 2.80
C LYS A 88 4.43 22.58 3.99
N CYS A 89 4.30 22.07 5.20
CA CYS A 89 4.74 22.80 6.40
C CYS A 89 6.23 22.62 6.63
N ARG A 90 6.88 23.66 7.16
CA ARG A 90 8.31 23.64 7.49
C ARG A 90 8.57 22.93 8.81
N ILE A 91 9.74 22.30 8.94
CA ILE A 91 10.19 21.72 10.22
C ILE A 91 10.58 22.87 11.15
N ASP A 92 11.49 23.72 10.69
CA ASP A 92 11.86 24.99 11.31
C ASP A 92 11.22 26.14 10.53
N GLY A 93 10.29 26.85 11.18
CA GLY A 93 9.60 27.99 10.59
C GLY A 93 10.47 29.23 10.37
N THR A 94 11.65 29.29 11.01
CA THR A 94 12.60 30.39 10.85
C THR A 94 13.56 30.16 9.68
N ALA A 95 13.76 28.91 9.26
CA ALA A 95 14.56 28.55 8.10
C ALA A 95 13.74 28.58 6.79
N PRO A 96 14.38 28.87 5.64
CA PRO A 96 13.74 28.74 4.34
C PRO A 96 13.47 27.26 3.99
N VAL A 97 12.68 27.02 2.94
CA VAL A 97 12.66 25.70 2.29
C VAL A 97 13.87 25.64 1.36
N GLY A 98 14.81 24.75 1.66
CA GLY A 98 16.00 24.57 0.84
C GLY A 98 15.74 23.60 -0.31
N ILE A 99 16.62 23.65 -1.31
CA ILE A 99 16.71 22.64 -2.36
C ILE A 99 18.10 22.01 -2.28
N LYS A 100 18.13 20.68 -2.27
CA LYS A 100 19.36 19.91 -2.45
C LYS A 100 19.32 19.16 -3.76
N TYR A 101 20.49 18.90 -4.32
CA TYR A 101 20.66 18.19 -5.57
C TYR A 101 21.60 17.00 -5.37
N ASN A 102 21.14 15.82 -5.74
CA ASN A 102 21.96 14.62 -5.77
C ASN A 102 22.53 14.48 -7.18
N ALA A 103 23.84 14.72 -7.35
CA ALA A 103 24.51 14.68 -8.64
C ALA A 103 24.66 13.24 -9.15
N THR A 104 24.88 12.26 -8.26
CA THR A 104 24.94 10.83 -8.62
C THR A 104 23.64 10.33 -9.25
N LYS A 105 22.50 10.80 -8.73
CA LYS A 105 21.15 10.41 -9.18
C LYS A 105 20.50 11.42 -10.12
N GLU A 106 21.13 12.58 -10.31
CA GLU A 106 20.64 13.70 -11.12
C GLU A 106 19.20 14.16 -10.77
N VAL A 107 18.88 14.20 -9.47
CA VAL A 107 17.55 14.57 -8.95
C VAL A 107 17.64 15.62 -7.84
N ALA A 108 16.70 16.56 -7.84
CA ALA A 108 16.54 17.59 -6.83
C ALA A 108 15.43 17.24 -5.81
N HIS A 109 15.64 17.68 -4.57
CA HIS A 109 14.71 17.46 -3.46
C HIS A 109 14.57 18.72 -2.60
N TYR A 110 13.38 18.94 -2.05
CA TYR A 110 13.17 19.95 -1.03
C TYR A 110 13.65 19.48 0.35
N THR A 111 14.17 20.40 1.14
CA THR A 111 14.58 20.22 2.54
C THR A 111 13.75 21.10 3.48
N ASN A 112 13.89 20.90 4.79
CA ASN A 112 13.11 21.62 5.82
C ASN A 112 11.58 21.45 5.67
N LEU A 113 11.09 20.26 5.31
CA LEU A 113 9.65 19.97 5.17
C LEU A 113 9.19 18.85 6.10
N GLN A 114 8.02 19.03 6.69
CA GLN A 114 7.39 18.04 7.55
C GLN A 114 6.70 16.94 6.74
N TRP A 115 6.85 15.70 7.20
CA TRP A 115 6.20 14.53 6.61
C TRP A 115 5.18 13.91 7.57
N CYS A 116 4.06 13.45 7.04
CA CYS A 116 2.93 13.04 7.87
C CYS A 116 3.05 11.63 8.47
N GLY A 117 4.06 10.84 8.10
CA GLY A 117 4.27 9.48 8.62
C GLY A 117 3.13 8.50 8.33
N SER A 118 2.18 8.85 7.45
CA SER A 118 1.01 7.99 7.21
C SER A 118 1.31 6.93 6.15
N VAL A 119 1.56 5.71 6.60
CA VAL A 119 1.74 4.55 5.72
C VAL A 119 0.49 4.18 4.91
N TRP A 120 -0.69 4.58 5.39
CA TRP A 120 -1.98 4.19 4.81
C TRP A 120 -2.57 5.23 3.86
N LEU A 121 -2.21 6.50 4.02
CA LEU A 121 -2.94 7.61 3.37
C LEU A 121 -2.03 8.58 2.62
N CYS A 122 -0.72 8.44 2.74
CA CYS A 122 0.23 9.28 2.03
C CYS A 122 1.15 8.42 1.16
N PRO A 123 1.11 8.57 -0.17
CA PRO A 123 1.93 7.76 -1.07
C PRO A 123 3.44 7.91 -0.77
N ASP A 124 3.93 9.14 -0.56
CA ASP A 124 5.35 9.40 -0.26
C ASP A 124 5.81 8.74 1.04
N CYS A 125 5.05 8.94 2.12
CA CYS A 125 5.39 8.39 3.43
C CYS A 125 5.27 6.86 3.40
N SER A 126 4.22 6.32 2.76
CA SER A 126 4.01 4.88 2.63
C SER A 126 5.18 4.19 1.96
N TYR A 127 5.72 4.78 0.88
CA TYR A 127 6.88 4.23 0.22
C TYR A 127 8.11 4.20 1.11
N LYS A 128 8.49 5.34 1.71
CA LYS A 128 9.65 5.43 2.61
C LYS A 128 9.54 4.43 3.76
N ILE A 129 8.40 4.41 4.46
CA ILE A 129 8.14 3.48 5.56
C ILE A 129 8.26 2.03 5.08
N THR A 130 7.62 1.70 3.95
CA THR A 130 7.63 0.33 3.43
C THR A 130 9.03 -0.13 3.03
N GLN A 131 9.89 0.74 2.46
CA GLN A 131 11.28 0.38 2.17
C GLN A 131 12.06 0.05 3.45
N GLU A 132 11.91 0.85 4.50
CA GLU A 132 12.56 0.58 5.78
C GLU A 132 12.00 -0.68 6.45
N ARG A 133 10.67 -0.90 6.40
CA ARG A 133 10.06 -2.15 6.89
C ARG A 133 10.53 -3.38 6.11
N LYS A 134 10.81 -3.26 4.81
CA LYS A 134 11.43 -4.34 4.02
C LYS A 134 12.84 -4.65 4.50
N LYS A 135 13.65 -3.63 4.82
CA LYS A 135 14.98 -3.82 5.42
C LYS A 135 14.88 -4.52 6.78
N GLU A 136 13.97 -4.07 7.65
CA GLU A 136 13.70 -4.72 8.95
C GLU A 136 13.35 -6.21 8.79
N LEU A 137 12.46 -6.54 7.85
CA LEU A 137 12.11 -7.92 7.55
C LEU A 137 13.29 -8.72 6.99
N SER A 138 14.10 -8.12 6.10
CA SER A 138 15.30 -8.76 5.57
C SER A 138 16.32 -9.08 6.67
N ASP A 139 16.55 -8.15 7.58
CA ASP A 139 17.46 -8.35 8.72
C ASP A 139 16.92 -9.37 9.73
N ALA A 140 15.62 -9.33 10.01
CA ALA A 140 14.96 -10.39 10.79
C ALA A 140 15.19 -11.78 10.18
N MET A 141 15.11 -11.90 8.86
CA MET A 141 15.28 -13.17 8.16
C MET A 141 16.72 -13.68 8.18
N LYS A 142 17.72 -12.79 8.16
CA LYS A 142 19.12 -13.16 8.42
C LYS A 142 19.26 -13.78 9.81
N THR A 143 18.75 -13.12 10.85
CA THR A 143 18.79 -13.66 12.22
C THR A 143 18.00 -14.97 12.35
N CYS A 144 16.89 -15.13 11.63
CA CYS A 144 16.15 -16.40 11.57
C CYS A 144 16.96 -17.54 10.94
N ARG A 145 17.82 -17.25 9.96
CA ARG A 145 18.76 -18.24 9.41
C ARG A 145 19.76 -18.67 10.47
N ASP A 146 20.39 -17.71 11.15
CA ASP A 146 21.40 -17.97 12.18
C ASP A 146 20.84 -18.79 13.35
N LYS A 147 19.60 -18.49 13.76
CA LYS A 147 18.88 -19.22 14.81
C LYS A 147 18.24 -20.53 14.36
N ARG A 148 18.36 -20.88 13.08
CA ARG A 148 17.75 -22.07 12.46
C ARG A 148 16.22 -22.14 12.58
N PHE A 149 15.53 -21.00 12.76
CA PHE A 149 14.06 -20.96 12.79
C PHE A 149 13.45 -21.20 11.41
N HIS A 150 12.36 -21.94 11.34
CA HIS A 150 11.51 -22.10 10.16
C HIS A 150 10.44 -20.99 10.11
N VAL A 151 9.92 -20.73 8.91
CA VAL A 151 8.92 -19.69 8.67
C VAL A 151 7.74 -20.29 7.90
N ALA A 152 6.53 -20.10 8.42
CA ALA A 152 5.29 -20.38 7.72
C ALA A 152 4.55 -19.08 7.41
N MET A 153 3.75 -19.08 6.35
CA MET A 153 2.84 -17.99 6.02
C MET A 153 1.40 -18.44 6.20
N LEU A 154 0.73 -17.85 7.18
CA LEU A 154 -0.68 -18.02 7.47
C LEU A 154 -1.47 -16.85 6.89
N THR A 155 -2.46 -17.13 6.05
CA THR A 155 -3.44 -16.15 5.56
C THR A 155 -4.78 -16.40 6.22
N LEU A 156 -5.34 -15.37 6.87
CA LEU A 156 -6.66 -15.42 7.50
C LEU A 156 -7.63 -14.50 6.76
N THR A 157 -8.75 -15.05 6.32
CA THR A 157 -9.82 -14.30 5.65
C THR A 157 -11.13 -14.45 6.41
N VAL A 158 -12.09 -13.58 6.11
CA VAL A 158 -13.44 -13.65 6.69
C VAL A 158 -14.47 -13.42 5.60
N PRO A 159 -15.71 -13.96 5.75
CA PRO A 159 -16.80 -13.56 4.88
C PRO A 159 -17.03 -12.05 4.96
N HIS A 160 -17.22 -11.43 3.80
CA HIS A 160 -17.51 -10.01 3.65
C HIS A 160 -18.52 -9.81 2.53
N TYR A 161 -19.23 -8.69 2.58
CA TYR A 161 -20.30 -8.35 1.65
C TYR A 161 -20.23 -6.88 1.23
N LEU A 162 -20.87 -6.54 0.12
CA LEU A 162 -20.84 -5.19 -0.46
C LEU A 162 -21.23 -4.08 0.54
N GLY A 163 -22.17 -4.35 1.45
CA GLY A 163 -22.67 -3.40 2.44
C GLY A 163 -21.86 -3.33 3.75
N ASP A 164 -20.78 -4.10 3.90
CA ASP A 164 -20.04 -4.12 5.16
C ASP A 164 -19.25 -2.83 5.40
N ASP A 165 -19.42 -2.25 6.59
CA ASP A 165 -18.57 -1.15 7.05
C ASP A 165 -17.15 -1.66 7.37
N LEU A 166 -16.16 -1.18 6.62
CA LEU A 166 -14.76 -1.60 6.73
C LEU A 166 -14.22 -1.47 8.16
N ARG A 167 -14.56 -0.39 8.88
CA ARG A 167 -14.05 -0.17 10.23
C ARG A 167 -14.58 -1.21 11.21
N THR A 168 -15.87 -1.53 11.11
CA THR A 168 -16.53 -2.55 11.90
C THR A 168 -16.00 -3.94 11.56
N LEU A 169 -15.85 -4.25 10.27
CA LEU A 169 -15.28 -5.51 9.78
C LEU A 169 -13.87 -5.73 10.33
N LEU A 170 -12.96 -4.76 10.16
CA LEU A 170 -11.61 -4.84 10.69
C LEU A 170 -11.56 -4.93 12.23
N LYS A 171 -12.50 -4.28 12.94
CA LYS A 171 -12.60 -4.38 14.41
C LYS A 171 -12.97 -5.81 14.83
N LYS A 172 -13.97 -6.42 14.19
CA LYS A 172 -14.36 -7.81 14.45
C LYS A 172 -13.22 -8.78 14.11
N MET A 173 -12.59 -8.63 12.95
CA MET A 173 -11.43 -9.42 12.56
C MET A 173 -10.28 -9.32 13.56
N SER A 174 -9.98 -8.11 14.05
CA SER A 174 -8.93 -7.90 15.05
C SER A 174 -9.24 -8.63 16.36
N LYS A 175 -10.52 -8.66 16.79
CA LYS A 175 -10.97 -9.43 17.95
C LYS A 175 -10.85 -10.93 17.73
N ALA A 176 -11.29 -11.44 16.58
CA ALA A 176 -11.16 -12.86 16.23
C ALA A 176 -9.68 -13.29 16.23
N LYS A 177 -8.81 -12.48 15.60
CA LYS A 177 -7.36 -12.74 15.57
C LYS A 177 -6.77 -12.73 16.97
N HIS A 178 -7.15 -11.77 17.81
CA HIS A 178 -6.70 -11.74 19.19
C HIS A 178 -7.11 -13.01 19.94
N ALA A 179 -8.38 -13.42 19.82
CA ALA A 179 -8.90 -14.64 20.44
C ALA A 179 -8.19 -15.91 19.94
N LEU A 180 -7.79 -15.96 18.65
CA LEU A 180 -6.99 -17.07 18.11
C LEU A 180 -5.65 -17.21 18.82
N TRP A 181 -5.05 -16.11 19.30
CA TRP A 181 -3.78 -16.16 20.02
C TRP A 181 -3.94 -16.34 21.54
N THR A 182 -5.05 -15.90 22.12
CA THR A 182 -5.17 -15.77 23.59
C THR A 182 -6.12 -16.77 24.25
N ASN A 183 -7.09 -17.31 23.53
CA ASN A 183 -8.05 -18.24 24.13
C ASN A 183 -7.37 -19.56 24.50
N ARG A 184 -7.86 -20.22 25.54
CA ARG A 184 -7.23 -21.42 26.11
C ARG A 184 -7.10 -22.54 25.08
N ASP A 185 -8.16 -22.82 24.34
CA ASP A 185 -8.19 -23.87 23.31
C ASP A 185 -7.14 -23.63 22.23
N SER A 186 -7.08 -22.41 21.69
CA SER A 186 -6.07 -22.06 20.68
C SER A 186 -4.65 -22.04 21.25
N ARG A 187 -4.46 -21.53 22.48
CA ARG A 187 -3.15 -21.54 23.14
C ARG A 187 -2.64 -22.95 23.38
N THR A 188 -3.49 -23.85 23.86
CA THR A 188 -3.18 -25.27 24.04
C THR A 188 -2.80 -25.89 22.70
N TYR A 189 -3.60 -25.63 21.65
CA TYR A 189 -3.28 -26.10 20.31
C TYR A 189 -1.90 -25.65 19.82
N PHE A 190 -1.62 -24.34 19.88
CA PHE A 190 -0.31 -23.82 19.48
C PHE A 190 0.82 -24.35 20.36
N SER A 191 0.62 -24.59 21.66
CA SER A 191 1.70 -25.15 22.49
C SER A 191 2.01 -26.61 22.20
N GLU A 192 0.99 -27.41 21.87
CA GLU A 192 1.12 -28.87 21.74
C GLU A 192 1.38 -29.33 20.30
N ASN A 193 0.73 -28.70 19.32
CA ASN A 193 0.71 -29.17 17.93
C ASN A 193 1.47 -28.24 16.98
N PHE A 194 1.52 -26.94 17.27
CA PHE A 194 2.14 -25.95 16.39
C PHE A 194 2.93 -24.85 17.15
N PRO A 195 3.97 -25.23 17.92
CA PRO A 195 4.74 -24.29 18.74
C PRO A 195 5.38 -23.20 17.89
N MET A 196 4.99 -21.97 18.20
CA MET A 196 5.51 -20.75 17.57
C MET A 196 6.43 -19.99 18.52
N VAL A 197 7.53 -19.50 17.96
CA VAL A 197 8.46 -18.57 18.59
C VAL A 197 7.87 -17.15 18.60
N GLY A 198 7.18 -16.80 17.52
CA GLY A 198 6.54 -15.49 17.36
C GLY A 198 5.92 -15.33 15.99
N HIS A 199 5.26 -14.20 15.77
CA HIS A 199 4.62 -13.91 14.50
C HIS A 199 4.65 -12.43 14.12
N ILE A 200 4.54 -12.17 12.81
CA ILE A 200 4.42 -10.83 12.24
C ILE A 200 3.13 -10.76 11.43
N THR A 201 2.21 -9.86 11.78
CA THR A 201 0.93 -9.68 11.08
C THR A 201 0.93 -8.43 10.20
N ALA A 202 0.47 -8.61 8.96
CA ALA A 202 0.02 -7.60 8.01
C ALA A 202 -1.49 -7.49 8.01
N THR A 203 -2.01 -6.32 7.65
CA THR A 203 -3.38 -6.21 7.16
C THR A 203 -3.35 -5.73 5.71
N GLU A 204 -3.93 -6.49 4.79
CA GLU A 204 -4.19 -6.07 3.42
C GLU A 204 -5.70 -5.89 3.24
N VAL A 205 -6.08 -4.85 2.49
CA VAL A 205 -7.48 -4.57 2.17
C VAL A 205 -7.58 -4.14 0.72
N LYS A 206 -8.44 -4.82 -0.02
CA LYS A 206 -8.85 -4.41 -1.36
C LYS A 206 -10.34 -4.10 -1.41
N TYR A 207 -10.77 -3.44 -2.47
CA TYR A 207 -12.17 -3.08 -2.69
C TYR A 207 -12.64 -3.57 -4.07
N SER A 208 -13.84 -4.13 -4.16
CA SER A 208 -14.47 -4.39 -5.45
C SER A 208 -15.93 -3.96 -5.45
N ASP A 209 -16.43 -3.62 -6.63
CA ASP A 209 -17.83 -3.21 -6.79
C ASP A 209 -18.82 -4.34 -6.58
N ASN A 210 -18.39 -5.58 -6.76
CA ASN A 210 -19.26 -6.74 -6.60
C ASN A 210 -19.40 -7.15 -5.13
N ASN A 211 -18.33 -7.03 -4.35
CA ASN A 211 -18.22 -7.68 -3.04
C ASN A 211 -17.80 -6.73 -1.90
N GLY A 212 -17.56 -5.45 -2.19
CA GLY A 212 -17.20 -4.43 -1.20
C GLY A 212 -15.75 -4.55 -0.72
N TRP A 213 -15.52 -4.42 0.58
CA TRP A 213 -14.19 -4.47 1.19
C TRP A 213 -13.74 -5.91 1.47
N HIS A 214 -12.51 -6.23 1.10
CA HIS A 214 -11.89 -7.56 1.22
C HIS A 214 -10.65 -7.46 2.11
N PRO A 215 -10.82 -7.48 3.43
CA PRO A 215 -9.71 -7.50 4.37
C PRO A 215 -9.19 -8.91 4.60
N HIS A 216 -7.87 -9.06 4.67
CA HIS A 216 -7.24 -10.28 5.14
C HIS A 216 -5.96 -10.00 5.93
N PHE A 217 -5.59 -10.96 6.76
CA PHE A 217 -4.31 -10.92 7.47
C PHE A 217 -3.32 -11.84 6.79
N HIS A 218 -2.11 -11.31 6.59
CA HIS A 218 -0.94 -12.09 6.21
C HIS A 218 -0.01 -12.20 7.40
N ILE A 219 0.26 -13.41 7.86
CA ILE A 219 0.97 -13.66 9.12
C ILE A 219 2.17 -14.55 8.85
N LEU A 220 3.38 -14.02 9.11
CA LEU A 220 4.57 -14.86 9.22
C LEU A 220 4.59 -15.48 10.60
N ILE A 221 4.74 -16.80 10.68
CA ILE A 221 4.89 -17.54 11.92
C ILE A 221 6.29 -18.13 11.95
N PHE A 222 7.04 -17.82 12.99
CA PHE A 222 8.40 -18.29 13.22
C PHE A 222 8.37 -19.47 14.17
N MET A 223 9.09 -20.54 13.84
CA MET A 223 9.00 -21.83 14.53
C MET A 223 10.40 -22.45 14.67
N GLU A 224 10.61 -23.24 15.71
CA GLU A 224 11.82 -24.07 15.83
C GLU A 224 11.65 -25.39 15.09
N ASN A 225 10.44 -25.93 15.09
CA ASN A 225 10.13 -27.20 14.43
C ASN A 225 10.04 -27.03 12.91
N GLN A 226 10.49 -28.06 12.20
CA GLN A 226 10.21 -28.26 10.80
C GLN A 226 9.01 -29.19 10.66
N TYR A 227 8.12 -28.89 9.71
CA TYR A 227 6.95 -29.69 9.40
C TYR A 227 7.06 -30.20 7.96
N GLN A 228 6.57 -31.41 7.71
CA GLN A 228 6.43 -31.95 6.35
C GLN A 228 5.10 -31.48 5.74
N ASP A 229 4.95 -31.63 4.43
CA ASP A 229 3.75 -31.18 3.73
C ASP A 229 2.47 -31.87 4.26
N GLU A 230 2.55 -33.15 4.64
CA GLU A 230 1.41 -33.89 5.20
C GLU A 230 0.95 -33.35 6.55
N ASP A 231 1.89 -32.92 7.41
CA ASP A 231 1.57 -32.31 8.70
C ASP A 231 0.82 -30.98 8.50
N ILE A 232 1.15 -30.26 7.42
CA ILE A 232 0.60 -28.93 7.14
C ILE A 232 -0.85 -28.97 6.68
N ASP A 233 -1.26 -29.96 5.91
CA ASP A 233 -2.67 -30.12 5.56
C ASP A 233 -3.53 -30.39 6.81
N LEU A 234 -3.03 -31.22 7.74
CA LEU A 234 -3.70 -31.49 9.02
C LEU A 234 -3.77 -30.23 9.90
N ILE A 235 -2.63 -29.57 10.10
CA ILE A 235 -2.53 -28.34 10.90
C ILE A 235 -3.42 -27.25 10.32
N GLN A 236 -3.47 -27.11 8.99
CA GLN A 236 -4.33 -26.14 8.33
C GLN A 236 -5.81 -26.39 8.61
N ASP A 237 -6.26 -27.64 8.54
CA ASP A 237 -7.65 -28.03 8.80
C ASP A 237 -8.05 -27.76 10.26
N GLU A 238 -7.16 -28.07 11.21
CA GLU A 238 -7.40 -27.81 12.63
C GLU A 238 -7.38 -26.31 12.98
N LEU A 239 -6.42 -25.56 12.43
CA LEU A 239 -6.37 -24.10 12.56
C LEU A 239 -7.60 -23.43 11.92
N TYR A 240 -8.12 -23.98 10.82
CA TYR A 240 -9.34 -23.48 10.19
C TYR A 240 -10.53 -23.59 11.14
N GLU A 241 -10.71 -24.73 11.84
CA GLU A 241 -11.82 -24.87 12.78
C GLU A 241 -11.70 -23.88 13.95
N LEU A 242 -10.48 -23.67 14.47
CA LEU A 242 -10.22 -22.64 15.48
C LEU A 242 -10.55 -21.23 14.96
N TRP A 243 -10.09 -20.89 13.77
CA TRP A 243 -10.34 -19.58 13.15
C TRP A 243 -11.82 -19.34 12.90
N ALA A 244 -12.51 -20.33 12.33
CA ALA A 244 -13.94 -20.26 12.04
C ALA A 244 -14.77 -20.06 13.31
N ASP A 245 -14.43 -20.78 14.39
CA ASP A 245 -15.03 -20.57 15.72
C ASP A 245 -14.81 -19.13 16.22
N LYS A 246 -13.59 -18.59 16.11
CA LYS A 246 -13.31 -17.20 16.57
C LYS A 246 -14.07 -16.17 15.74
N CYS A 247 -14.20 -16.37 14.44
CA CYS A 247 -15.00 -15.52 13.56
C CYS A 247 -16.47 -15.48 13.99
N VAL A 248 -17.09 -16.65 14.14
CA VAL A 248 -18.52 -16.75 14.52
C VAL A 248 -18.77 -16.12 15.89
N LYS A 249 -17.89 -16.36 16.88
CA LYS A 249 -18.01 -15.79 18.23
C LYS A 249 -17.97 -14.27 18.30
N VAL A 250 -17.32 -13.60 17.35
CA VAL A 250 -17.29 -12.12 17.27
C VAL A 250 -18.36 -11.54 16.34
N GLY A 251 -19.28 -12.38 15.86
CA GLY A 251 -20.38 -12.00 14.98
C GLY A 251 -19.95 -11.74 13.54
N LEU A 252 -18.92 -12.44 13.05
CA LEU A 252 -18.63 -12.59 11.62
C LEU A 252 -19.32 -13.85 11.10
N GLY A 253 -19.49 -13.95 9.77
CA GLY A 253 -19.90 -15.20 9.16
C GLY A 253 -18.85 -16.30 9.35
N LYS A 254 -19.25 -17.58 9.24
CA LYS A 254 -18.32 -18.70 9.22
C LYS A 254 -17.50 -18.63 7.91
N PRO A 255 -16.16 -18.48 7.96
CA PRO A 255 -15.31 -18.58 6.77
C PRO A 255 -15.49 -19.91 6.05
N SER A 256 -15.30 -19.95 4.74
CA SER A 256 -15.37 -21.22 4.00
C SER A 256 -14.10 -22.05 4.22
N LYS A 257 -14.21 -23.38 4.21
CA LYS A 257 -13.03 -24.26 4.34
C LYS A 257 -12.01 -24.05 3.23
N ALA A 258 -12.47 -23.70 2.03
CA ALA A 258 -11.61 -23.51 0.87
C ALA A 258 -10.79 -22.20 0.88
N HIS A 259 -11.28 -21.14 1.55
CA HIS A 259 -10.70 -19.79 1.43
C HIS A 259 -10.50 -19.07 2.76
N GLY A 260 -11.08 -19.58 3.85
CA GLY A 260 -11.05 -18.96 5.18
C GLY A 260 -9.66 -18.89 5.81
N LEU A 261 -8.84 -19.88 5.50
CA LEU A 261 -7.48 -20.02 6.00
C LEU A 261 -6.61 -20.73 4.95
N ASP A 262 -5.40 -20.23 4.73
CA ASP A 262 -4.37 -20.89 3.91
C ASP A 262 -3.05 -20.85 4.68
N LEU A 263 -2.41 -22.00 4.84
CA LEU A 263 -1.12 -22.16 5.49
C LEU A 263 -0.11 -22.66 4.45
N LYS A 264 1.00 -21.94 4.32
CA LYS A 264 2.09 -22.31 3.42
C LYS A 264 3.39 -22.42 4.20
N ILE A 265 4.14 -23.47 3.91
CA ILE A 265 5.53 -23.61 4.30
C ILE A 265 6.37 -23.67 3.02
N GLY A 266 7.55 -23.09 3.09
CA GLY A 266 8.52 -23.11 1.99
C GLY A 266 9.91 -22.84 2.53
N SER A 267 10.89 -22.74 1.64
CA SER A 267 12.19 -22.22 2.05
C SER A 267 12.00 -20.81 2.64
N LYS A 268 12.86 -20.42 3.58
CA LYS A 268 12.75 -19.11 4.25
C LYS A 268 12.71 -17.97 3.23
N ASP A 269 13.45 -18.13 2.13
CA ASP A 269 13.58 -17.13 1.07
C ASP A 269 12.35 -17.10 0.16
N ASP A 270 11.76 -18.25 -0.15
CA ASP A 270 10.50 -18.33 -0.92
C ASP A 270 9.32 -17.75 -0.14
N VAL A 271 9.23 -18.07 1.16
CA VAL A 271 8.16 -17.56 2.04
C VAL A 271 8.32 -16.06 2.25
N LEU A 272 9.55 -15.57 2.42
CA LEU A 272 9.85 -14.15 2.50
C LEU A 272 9.49 -13.44 1.19
N ALA A 273 9.87 -13.99 0.04
CA ALA A 273 9.54 -13.42 -1.26
C ALA A 273 8.02 -13.38 -1.50
N ASP A 274 7.29 -14.45 -1.17
CA ASP A 274 5.82 -14.49 -1.24
C ASP A 274 5.19 -13.45 -0.30
N TYR A 275 5.68 -13.36 0.94
CA TYR A 275 5.21 -12.38 1.92
C TYR A 275 5.47 -10.94 1.47
N ILE A 276 6.71 -10.61 1.05
CA ILE A 276 7.08 -9.29 0.54
C ILE A 276 6.26 -8.93 -0.70
N SER A 277 6.02 -9.90 -1.61
CA SER A 277 5.23 -9.67 -2.82
C SER A 277 3.78 -9.31 -2.52
N LYS A 278 3.16 -9.94 -1.51
CA LYS A 278 1.80 -9.63 -1.05
C LYS A 278 1.72 -8.28 -0.33
N TRP A 279 2.84 -7.82 0.20
CA TRP A 279 2.98 -6.56 0.92
C TRP A 279 3.28 -5.36 0.04
N GLY A 280 3.41 -5.57 -1.26
CA GLY A 280 3.93 -4.60 -2.22
C GLY A 280 3.12 -3.32 -2.40
N LEU A 281 2.47 -2.74 -1.40
CA LEU A 281 1.79 -1.43 -1.42
C LEU A 281 2.62 -0.35 -2.12
N ALA A 282 3.94 -0.33 -1.91
CA ALA A 282 4.87 0.58 -2.56
C ALA A 282 5.22 0.17 -4.01
N GLU A 283 5.32 -1.13 -4.29
CA GLU A 283 5.56 -1.64 -5.65
C GLU A 283 4.32 -1.52 -6.53
N GLU A 284 3.13 -1.68 -5.96
CA GLU A 284 1.82 -1.43 -6.56
C GLU A 284 1.70 0.00 -7.06
N MET A 285 2.27 0.98 -6.34
CA MET A 285 2.33 2.37 -6.81
C MET A 285 3.35 2.57 -7.96
N THR A 286 4.57 2.01 -7.85
CA THR A 286 5.58 2.13 -8.92
C THR A 286 5.22 1.33 -10.19
N GLN A 287 4.42 0.28 -10.05
CA GLN A 287 3.90 -0.54 -11.15
C GLN A 287 2.47 -0.17 -11.54
N GLY A 288 1.82 0.76 -10.83
CA GLY A 288 0.47 1.22 -11.12
C GLY A 288 0.38 1.78 -12.53
N HIS A 289 1.42 2.52 -12.95
CA HIS A 289 1.51 3.12 -14.28
C HIS A 289 1.74 2.04 -15.37
N GLN A 290 2.48 0.98 -15.06
CA GLN A 290 2.66 -0.18 -15.94
C GLN A 290 1.41 -1.09 -15.99
N LYS A 291 0.53 -1.01 -14.98
CA LYS A 291 -0.73 -1.74 -14.89
C LYS A 291 -1.93 -0.93 -15.38
N ILE A 292 -1.74 0.26 -15.97
CA ILE A 292 -2.82 1.05 -16.62
C ILE A 292 -3.55 0.21 -17.69
N GLY A 293 -2.84 -0.69 -18.38
CA GLY A 293 -3.41 -1.62 -19.37
C GLY A 293 -4.01 -2.93 -18.81
N LYS A 294 -3.78 -3.22 -17.52
CA LYS A 294 -4.26 -4.42 -16.82
C LYS A 294 -4.90 -4.04 -15.47
N ARG A 295 -5.76 -3.03 -15.46
CA ARG A 295 -6.63 -2.77 -14.30
C ARG A 295 -7.28 -4.10 -13.93
N ASN A 296 -6.98 -4.64 -12.76
CA ASN A 296 -7.79 -5.72 -12.23
C ASN A 296 -9.13 -5.09 -11.83
N ARG A 297 -10.02 -4.91 -12.81
CA ARG A 297 -11.37 -4.35 -12.62
C ARG A 297 -12.20 -5.13 -11.60
N GLN A 298 -11.71 -6.29 -11.15
CA GLN A 298 -12.34 -7.12 -10.15
C GLN A 298 -11.94 -6.75 -8.71
N SER A 299 -10.82 -6.05 -8.46
CA SER A 299 -10.39 -5.67 -7.11
C SER A 299 -9.31 -4.57 -7.12
N LEU A 300 -9.58 -3.46 -6.45
CA LEU A 300 -8.76 -2.26 -6.36
C LEU A 300 -8.03 -2.17 -5.02
N THR A 301 -6.77 -1.80 -5.06
CA THR A 301 -5.98 -1.34 -3.92
C THR A 301 -6.40 0.08 -3.51
N VAL A 302 -6.02 0.53 -2.31
CA VAL A 302 -6.30 1.92 -1.89
C VAL A 302 -5.64 2.96 -2.80
N TRP A 303 -4.47 2.62 -3.38
CA TRP A 303 -3.76 3.51 -4.29
C TRP A 303 -4.46 3.60 -5.64
N GLU A 304 -4.95 2.49 -6.19
CA GLU A 304 -5.79 2.51 -7.41
C GLU A 304 -7.11 3.25 -7.16
N VAL A 305 -7.70 3.13 -5.97
CA VAL A 305 -8.87 3.96 -5.58
C VAL A 305 -8.50 5.44 -5.58
N LEU A 306 -7.35 5.83 -5.02
CA LEU A 306 -6.90 7.22 -5.00
C LEU A 306 -6.53 7.74 -6.40
N GLU A 307 -5.95 6.90 -7.26
CA GLU A 307 -5.69 7.21 -8.66
C GLU A 307 -7.00 7.47 -9.41
N LEU A 308 -8.00 6.60 -9.28
CA LEU A 308 -9.32 6.83 -9.88
C LEU A 308 -9.97 8.10 -9.32
N ALA A 309 -9.87 8.34 -8.01
CA ALA A 309 -10.34 9.58 -7.41
C ALA A 309 -9.63 10.82 -8.01
N SER A 310 -8.36 10.73 -8.38
CA SER A 310 -7.60 11.85 -8.97
C SER A 310 -8.03 12.20 -10.41
N MET A 311 -8.72 11.28 -11.09
CA MET A 311 -9.30 11.51 -12.43
C MET A 311 -10.67 12.20 -12.37
N GLU A 312 -11.27 12.28 -11.18
CA GLU A 312 -12.60 12.87 -10.98
C GLU A 312 -12.51 14.37 -10.71
N ALA A 313 -13.46 15.15 -11.25
CA ALA A 313 -13.44 16.61 -11.14
C ALA A 313 -13.68 17.14 -9.70
N SER A 314 -14.31 16.36 -8.83
CA SER A 314 -14.66 16.77 -7.46
C SER A 314 -14.35 15.66 -6.46
N THR A 315 -14.16 16.00 -5.19
CA THR A 315 -13.94 15.03 -4.09
C THR A 315 -15.22 14.39 -3.56
N LYS A 316 -16.37 14.61 -4.22
CA LYS A 316 -17.67 14.01 -3.86
C LYS A 316 -17.96 12.71 -4.61
N ASP A 317 -17.04 12.28 -5.48
CA ASP A 317 -17.16 11.06 -6.25
C ASP A 317 -17.05 9.80 -5.36
N LYS A 318 -17.39 8.65 -5.96
CA LYS A 318 -17.37 7.34 -5.31
C LYS A 318 -15.98 6.98 -4.76
N TYR A 319 -14.91 7.20 -5.51
CA TYR A 319 -13.56 6.80 -5.11
C TYR A 319 -13.03 7.69 -3.98
N SER A 320 -13.33 9.00 -4.01
CA SER A 320 -13.06 9.89 -2.88
C SER A 320 -13.81 9.48 -1.61
N HIS A 321 -15.06 9.02 -1.74
CA HIS A 321 -15.80 8.44 -0.62
C HIS A 321 -15.14 7.16 -0.09
N LEU A 322 -14.77 6.21 -0.97
CA LEU A 322 -14.08 4.98 -0.59
C LEU A 322 -12.75 5.26 0.13
N PHE A 323 -11.95 6.19 -0.39
CA PHE A 323 -10.71 6.61 0.26
C PHE A 323 -10.96 7.22 1.66
N SER A 324 -12.04 8.01 1.81
CA SER A 324 -12.45 8.55 3.12
C SER A 324 -12.87 7.47 4.11
N VAL A 325 -13.59 6.43 3.65
CA VAL A 325 -13.96 5.26 4.47
C VAL A 325 -12.70 4.50 4.91
N TYR A 326 -11.78 4.26 3.97
CA TYR A 326 -10.49 3.65 4.25
C TYR A 326 -9.69 4.45 5.30
N ALA A 327 -9.59 5.77 5.14
CA ALA A 327 -8.90 6.66 6.07
C ALA A 327 -9.43 6.56 7.50
N LYS A 328 -10.76 6.54 7.66
CA LYS A 328 -11.41 6.36 8.97
C LYS A 328 -11.13 4.98 9.57
N ALA A 329 -11.11 3.94 8.74
CA ALA A 329 -10.91 2.56 9.18
C ALA A 329 -9.46 2.26 9.59
N PHE A 330 -8.48 2.91 8.96
CA PHE A 330 -7.05 2.70 9.16
C PHE A 330 -6.38 3.68 10.13
N LYS A 331 -7.10 4.68 10.62
CA LYS A 331 -6.58 5.60 11.65
C LYS A 331 -6.04 4.82 12.86
N GLY A 332 -4.75 5.00 13.15
CA GLY A 332 -4.05 4.39 14.29
C GLY A 332 -3.68 2.92 14.11
N ARG A 333 -3.86 2.33 12.92
CA ARG A 333 -3.40 0.97 12.62
C ARG A 333 -1.93 0.98 12.23
N ARG A 334 -1.19 -0.02 12.67
CA ARG A 334 0.21 -0.25 12.27
C ARG A 334 0.26 -1.05 10.97
N GLN A 335 1.26 -0.79 10.13
CA GLN A 335 1.51 -1.62 8.95
C GLN A 335 1.86 -3.06 9.37
N LEU A 336 2.94 -3.19 10.15
CA LEU A 336 3.42 -4.44 10.75
C LEU A 336 3.08 -4.52 12.24
N PHE A 337 2.55 -5.65 12.66
CA PHE A 337 2.46 -6.01 14.08
C PHE A 337 3.41 -7.17 14.39
N TRP A 338 4.37 -6.95 15.28
CA TRP A 338 5.29 -7.96 15.78
C TRP A 338 4.78 -8.51 17.11
N SER A 339 4.80 -9.82 17.29
CA SER A 339 4.50 -10.43 18.59
C SER A 339 5.52 -10.01 19.66
N LYS A 340 5.10 -10.04 20.93
CA LYS A 340 5.94 -9.63 22.07
C LYS A 340 7.27 -10.40 22.06
N GLY A 341 8.39 -9.70 22.23
CA GLY A 341 9.74 -10.27 22.28
C GLY A 341 10.37 -10.61 20.92
N LEU A 342 9.59 -10.62 19.82
CA LEU A 342 10.12 -11.07 18.52
C LEU A 342 11.16 -10.11 17.93
N LYS A 343 10.96 -8.79 18.05
CA LYS A 343 11.94 -7.81 17.56
C LYS A 343 13.29 -7.96 18.28
N GLU A 344 13.26 -8.11 19.60
CA GLU A 344 14.46 -8.35 20.41
C GLU A 344 15.14 -9.66 20.02
N LEU A 345 14.37 -10.74 19.91
CA LEU A 345 14.89 -12.06 19.52
C LEU A 345 15.55 -12.05 18.13
N LEU A 346 14.97 -11.30 17.18
CA LEU A 346 15.48 -11.18 15.81
C LEU A 346 16.44 -10.00 15.60
N LYS A 347 16.81 -9.30 16.68
CA LYS A 347 17.75 -8.16 16.68
C LYS A 347 17.32 -7.01 15.75
N VAL A 348 16.01 -6.78 15.63
CA VAL A 348 15.42 -5.69 14.82
C VAL A 348 15.25 -4.45 15.69
N LYS A 349 15.76 -3.31 15.23
CA LYS A 349 15.59 -2.02 15.90
C LYS A 349 14.12 -1.59 15.90
N ASP A 350 13.67 -0.96 16.98
CA ASP A 350 12.32 -0.40 17.05
C ASP A 350 12.34 1.08 16.67
N LYS A 351 11.77 1.41 15.52
CA LYS A 351 11.59 2.78 15.02
C LYS A 351 10.14 3.02 14.64
N SER A 352 9.61 4.18 14.98
CA SER A 352 8.28 4.66 14.59
C SER A 352 8.23 5.06 13.12
N ASP A 353 7.02 5.07 12.56
CA ASP A 353 6.82 5.48 11.16
C ASP A 353 7.22 6.96 10.93
N GLU A 354 7.02 7.81 11.94
CA GLU A 354 7.49 9.20 11.92
C GLU A 354 9.01 9.33 11.90
N GLU A 355 9.72 8.56 12.72
CA GLU A 355 11.19 8.57 12.72
C GLU A 355 11.72 8.10 11.37
N LEU A 356 11.19 6.99 10.84
CA LEU A 356 11.65 6.42 9.56
C LEU A 356 11.51 7.39 8.37
N VAL A 357 10.49 8.24 8.35
CA VAL A 357 10.26 9.16 7.22
C VAL A 357 11.11 10.44 7.32
N ASN A 358 11.41 10.86 8.55
CA ASN A 358 12.16 12.08 8.84
C ASN A 358 13.67 11.82 9.00
N GLU A 359 14.11 10.57 9.09
CA GLU A 359 15.51 10.20 8.94
C GLU A 359 15.96 10.46 7.49
N GLU A 360 17.02 11.25 7.32
CA GLU A 360 17.64 11.43 6.02
C GLU A 360 18.43 10.16 5.68
N ALA A 361 18.00 9.50 4.60
CA ALA A 361 18.78 8.42 4.02
C ALA A 361 19.89 9.03 3.17
N GLU A 362 21.02 9.32 3.80
CA GLU A 362 22.26 9.64 3.09
C GLU A 362 22.92 8.33 2.68
N ASP A 363 23.02 8.10 1.37
CA ASP A 363 23.96 7.12 0.85
C ASP A 363 25.32 7.80 0.85
N LEU A 364 26.28 7.28 1.63
CA LEU A 364 27.62 7.86 1.76
C LEU A 364 28.38 7.91 0.41
N GLN A 365 27.88 7.23 -0.62
CA GLN A 365 28.42 7.23 -1.97
C GLN A 365 27.78 8.29 -2.88
N ASP A 366 26.66 8.90 -2.48
CA ASP A 366 26.02 9.93 -3.28
C ASP A 366 26.74 11.27 -3.13
N GLU A 367 27.02 11.91 -4.27
CA GLU A 367 27.51 13.29 -4.30
C GLU A 367 26.29 14.23 -4.19
N VAL A 368 26.14 14.88 -3.03
CA VAL A 368 24.99 15.74 -2.71
C VAL A 368 25.43 17.18 -2.51
N TYR A 369 24.81 18.09 -3.25
CA TYR A 369 24.96 19.53 -3.12
C TYR A 369 23.79 20.09 -2.31
N GLU A 370 24.10 20.57 -1.11
CA GLU A 370 23.13 21.14 -0.18
C GLU A 370 22.89 22.63 -0.45
N ASN A 371 21.70 23.12 -0.10
CA ASN A 371 21.32 24.54 -0.17
C ASN A 371 21.53 25.22 -1.55
N MET A 372 21.28 24.48 -2.64
CA MET A 372 21.38 24.98 -4.02
C MET A 372 20.53 26.24 -4.25
N LEU A 373 19.33 26.26 -3.67
CA LEU A 373 18.42 27.41 -3.70
C LEU A 373 17.59 27.43 -2.42
N ASN A 374 17.41 28.62 -1.85
CA ASN A 374 16.55 28.85 -0.69
C ASN A 374 15.28 29.57 -1.09
N LEU A 375 14.14 28.98 -0.73
CA LEU A 375 12.82 29.54 -0.97
C LEU A 375 12.29 30.17 0.31
N GLY A 376 12.04 31.47 0.25
CA GLY A 376 11.35 32.19 1.33
C GLY A 376 9.92 31.70 1.50
N GLU A 377 9.27 32.14 2.58
CA GLU A 377 7.90 31.70 2.90
C GLU A 377 6.89 31.99 1.78
N GLN A 378 6.95 33.19 1.20
CA GLN A 378 6.06 33.58 0.11
C GLN A 378 6.27 32.71 -1.13
N ASP A 379 7.53 32.48 -1.52
CA ASP A 379 7.87 31.65 -2.68
C ASP A 379 7.38 30.22 -2.52
N TRP A 380 7.63 29.64 -1.35
CA TRP A 380 7.22 28.28 -1.05
C TRP A 380 5.70 28.12 -1.04
N TRP A 381 4.99 29.08 -0.44
CA TRP A 381 3.53 29.07 -0.44
C TRP A 381 2.94 29.26 -1.83
N THR A 382 3.53 30.10 -2.68
CA THR A 382 3.14 30.23 -4.09
C THR A 382 3.26 28.88 -4.81
N ILE A 383 4.40 28.19 -4.67
CA ILE A 383 4.61 26.87 -5.29
C ILE A 383 3.57 25.86 -4.78
N CYS A 384 3.30 25.83 -3.48
CA CYS A 384 2.30 24.94 -2.89
C CYS A 384 0.88 25.26 -3.35
N PHE A 385 0.50 26.53 -3.39
CA PHE A 385 -0.84 27.00 -3.76
C PHE A 385 -1.17 26.65 -5.20
N HIS A 386 -0.23 26.90 -6.12
CA HIS A 386 -0.36 26.54 -7.54
C HIS A 386 -0.07 25.05 -7.83
N ARG A 387 0.31 24.27 -6.82
CA ARG A 387 0.64 22.83 -6.93
C ARG A 387 1.84 22.53 -7.82
N MET A 388 2.76 23.48 -8.00
CA MET A 388 3.90 23.38 -8.93
C MET A 388 5.17 22.78 -8.28
N ARG A 389 5.02 21.97 -7.22
CA ARG A 389 6.16 21.42 -6.46
C ARG A 389 7.04 20.49 -7.31
N VAL A 390 6.44 19.76 -8.24
CA VAL A 390 7.20 18.80 -9.07
C VAL A 390 7.89 19.53 -10.20
N GLU A 391 7.13 20.36 -10.90
CA GLU A 391 7.56 21.17 -12.03
C GLU A 391 8.69 22.11 -11.63
N PHE A 392 8.60 22.72 -10.44
CA PHE A 392 9.67 23.58 -9.96
C PHE A 392 10.99 22.81 -9.76
N LEU A 393 10.96 21.59 -9.19
CA LEU A 393 12.17 20.75 -9.08
C LEU A 393 12.69 20.31 -10.46
N GLU A 394 11.81 20.04 -11.42
CA GLU A 394 12.21 19.72 -12.79
C GLU A 394 12.89 20.91 -13.49
N LEU A 395 12.45 22.15 -13.22
CA LEU A 395 13.12 23.36 -13.70
C LEU A 395 14.50 23.56 -13.05
N ILE A 396 14.63 23.27 -11.75
CA ILE A 396 15.94 23.28 -11.07
C ILE A 396 16.88 22.26 -11.72
N GLU A 397 16.41 21.02 -11.92
CA GLU A 397 17.17 19.96 -12.59
C GLU A 397 17.56 20.35 -14.03
N LEU A 398 16.67 21.06 -14.74
CA LEU A 398 16.93 21.56 -16.09
C LEU A 398 17.99 22.67 -16.13
N ASP A 399 17.93 23.62 -15.19
CA ASP A 399 18.93 24.69 -15.07
C ASP A 399 20.32 24.12 -14.76
N ILE A 400 20.40 23.12 -13.87
CA ILE A 400 21.67 22.42 -13.55
C ILE A 400 22.19 21.66 -14.76
N LEU A 401 21.31 20.94 -15.47
CA LEU A 401 21.69 20.19 -16.68
C LEU A 401 22.24 21.10 -17.78
N ARG A 402 21.71 22.33 -17.91
CA ARG A 402 22.11 23.27 -18.98
C ARG A 402 23.35 24.07 -18.64
N ASN A 403 23.46 24.52 -17.40
CA ASN A 403 24.42 25.55 -17.00
C ASN A 403 25.46 25.06 -15.98
N GLY A 404 25.35 23.81 -15.52
CA GLY A 404 26.17 23.26 -14.45
C GLY A 404 25.65 23.59 -13.06
N ILE A 405 26.40 23.13 -12.05
CA ILE A 405 26.03 23.22 -10.62
C ILE A 405 26.00 24.67 -10.13
N ASP A 406 26.86 25.53 -10.67
CA ASP A 406 26.94 26.97 -10.32
C ASP A 406 25.88 27.85 -11.03
N THR A 407 24.82 27.24 -11.56
CA THR A 407 23.74 27.94 -12.27
C THR A 407 23.07 29.01 -11.41
N ASP A 408 22.63 30.10 -12.04
CA ASP A 408 21.88 31.17 -11.37
C ASP A 408 20.38 30.82 -11.19
N PHE A 409 19.95 29.65 -11.69
CA PHE A 409 18.55 29.18 -11.70
C PHE A 409 17.58 30.13 -12.39
N ARG A 410 18.00 30.79 -13.47
CA ARG A 410 17.18 31.78 -14.18
C ARG A 410 15.82 31.24 -14.60
N VAL A 411 15.74 30.03 -15.17
CA VAL A 411 14.45 29.48 -15.64
C VAL A 411 13.51 29.22 -14.47
N ALA A 412 14.00 28.61 -13.39
CA ALA A 412 13.20 28.37 -12.19
C ALA A 412 12.75 29.68 -11.52
N LYS A 413 13.62 30.69 -11.44
CA LYS A 413 13.31 32.01 -10.86
C LYS A 413 12.30 32.79 -11.70
N ASP A 414 12.45 32.80 -13.03
CA ASP A 414 11.50 33.45 -13.95
C ASP A 414 10.11 32.79 -13.87
N PHE A 415 10.07 31.46 -13.79
CA PHE A 415 8.83 30.71 -13.59
C PHE A 415 8.14 31.10 -12.27
N LEU A 416 8.90 31.14 -11.16
CA LEU A 416 8.37 31.54 -9.85
C LEU A 416 7.91 33.00 -9.82
N TRP A 417 8.62 33.90 -10.52
CA TRP A 417 8.21 35.28 -10.69
C TRP A 417 6.84 35.38 -11.38
N ASN A 418 6.65 34.65 -12.48
CA ASN A 418 5.40 34.63 -13.24
C ASN A 418 4.23 34.04 -12.44
N LEU A 419 4.46 33.02 -11.59
CA LEU A 419 3.44 32.52 -10.68
C LEU A 419 2.97 33.58 -9.68
N LYS A 420 3.86 34.46 -9.22
CA LYS A 420 3.52 35.56 -8.30
C LYS A 420 2.84 36.73 -8.99
N HIS A 421 3.13 36.95 -10.28
CA HIS A 421 2.65 38.11 -11.05
C HIS A 421 1.94 37.69 -12.35
N PRO A 422 0.79 37.00 -12.27
CA PRO A 422 0.11 36.47 -13.46
C PRO A 422 -0.30 37.56 -14.47
N LEU A 423 -0.55 38.80 -14.00
CA LEU A 423 -0.96 39.94 -14.84
C LEU A 423 0.20 40.65 -15.56
N ASP A 424 1.44 40.45 -15.12
CA ASP A 424 2.64 41.01 -15.79
C ASP A 424 3.20 40.05 -16.85
N SER A 425 2.70 38.80 -16.89
CA SER A 425 2.92 37.92 -18.02
C SER A 425 2.11 38.46 -19.19
N CYS A 426 2.76 38.79 -20.31
CA CYS A 426 2.14 39.38 -21.49
C CYS A 426 1.21 38.41 -22.23
N PHE A 427 0.18 37.86 -21.59
CA PHE A 427 -0.97 37.21 -22.20
C PHE A 427 -2.20 37.43 -21.29
N GLY A 428 -3.04 38.39 -21.68
CA GLY A 428 -4.20 38.84 -20.89
C GLY A 428 -5.25 37.75 -20.64
N GLY A 429 -5.68 37.66 -19.38
CA GLY A 429 -6.83 36.87 -18.94
C GLY A 429 -7.23 37.29 -17.51
N GLN A 430 -8.51 37.60 -17.31
CA GLN A 430 -9.08 38.31 -16.16
C GLN A 430 -8.69 37.77 -14.77
N GLY A 431 -8.42 38.72 -13.87
CA GLY A 431 -7.94 38.50 -12.51
C GLY A 431 -8.95 37.84 -11.57
N GLY A 432 -8.38 37.07 -10.64
CA GLY A 432 -8.99 36.73 -9.36
C GLY A 432 -8.14 37.33 -8.25
N ASP A 433 -8.78 38.06 -7.34
CA ASP A 433 -8.16 38.76 -6.21
C ASP A 433 -7.22 37.87 -5.38
N PHE A 434 -6.06 38.43 -5.02
CA PHE A 434 -5.15 37.91 -4.00
C PHE A 434 -5.74 38.17 -2.59
N PRO A 435 -6.12 37.14 -1.80
CA PRO A 435 -6.26 37.31 -0.37
C PRO A 435 -4.87 37.06 0.25
N LEU A 436 -4.19 38.13 0.69
CA LEU A 436 -3.14 38.02 1.69
C LEU A 436 -3.76 37.42 2.95
N ALA A 437 -3.69 36.10 3.08
CA ALA A 437 -4.14 35.39 4.27
C ALA A 437 -3.19 35.69 5.44
N LYS A 438 -3.49 36.77 6.17
CA LYS A 438 -3.10 36.87 7.58
C LYS A 438 -3.88 35.79 8.35
N GLY A 439 -3.18 34.75 8.75
CA GLY A 439 -3.62 33.75 9.72
C GLY A 439 -4.46 32.61 9.14
N THR A 440 -4.29 31.42 9.75
CA THR A 440 -4.90 30.11 9.46
C THR A 440 -4.09 29.33 8.40
N ILE A 441 -3.24 28.34 8.71
CA ILE A 441 -3.17 27.34 9.79
C ILE A 441 -1.74 27.24 10.34
#